data_AF-A0A6N3H9H6-F1
#
_entry.id   AF-A0A6N3H9H6-F1
#
_cell.length_a   1.000
_cell.length_b   1.000
_cell.length_c   1.000
_cell.angle_alpha   90.00
_cell.angle_beta   90.00
_cell.angle_gamma   90.00
#
_symmetry.space_group_name_H-M   'P 1'
#
loop_
_entity.id
_entity.type
_entity.pdbx_description
1 polymer ?
#
loop_
_entity_poly.entity_id
_entity_poly.type
_entity_poly.pdbx_seq_one_letter_code
_entity_poly.pdbx_strand_id
1 'polypeptide(L)'
;MIGAAVLLYACNKLWFLPAVSGPLRLFLAWYFSDLLAGALLLALVELLLALGRVSPIRSVPAAAGYLLACGLFLELAPLLYKPSSVCDPWDLLAYLAGGLLALPLERRLLSHSI
;
A
#
# COMPACT_ATOMS: atom_id res chain seq x y z
N MET A 1 -2.26 -11.36 4.20
CA MET A 1 -1.70 -10.14 3.59
C MET A 1 -1.41 -9.05 4.59
N ILE A 2 -2.42 -8.54 5.31
CA ILE A 2 -2.26 -7.44 6.28
C ILE A 2 -1.12 -7.71 7.29
N GLY A 3 -1.11 -8.88 7.93
CA GLY A 3 -0.05 -9.25 8.88
C GLY A 3 1.35 -9.30 8.26
N ALA A 4 1.47 -9.73 7.00
CA ALA A 4 2.75 -9.76 6.29
C ALA A 4 3.25 -8.35 5.95
N ALA A 5 2.35 -7.44 5.54
CA ALA A 5 2.69 -6.04 5.30
C ALA A 5 3.17 -5.36 6.59
N VAL A 6 2.47 -5.54 7.71
CA VAL A 6 2.89 -4.99 9.01
C VAL A 6 4.24 -5.53 9.45
N LEU A 7 4.48 -6.84 9.25
CA LEU A 7 5.75 -7.47 9.62
C LEU A 7 6.90 -6.99 8.73
N LEU A 8 6.66 -6.82 7.42
CA LEU A 8 7.64 -6.22 6.49
C LEU A 8 7.94 -4.76 6.84
N TYR A 9 6.95 -3.98 7.27
CA TYR A 9 7.16 -2.62 7.75
C TYR A 9 8.03 -2.60 9.01
N ALA A 10 7.73 -3.46 9.98
CA ALA A 10 8.52 -3.60 11.19
C ALA A 10 9.96 -4.02 10.86
N CYS A 11 10.15 -4.98 9.96
CA CYS A 11 11.47 -5.39 9.48
C CYS A 11 12.20 -4.26 8.76
N ASN A 12 11.50 -3.47 7.94
CA ASN A 12 12.07 -2.30 7.27
C ASN A 12 12.64 -1.30 8.27
N LYS A 13 11.87 -1.02 9.32
CA LYS A 13 12.25 -0.05 10.35
C LYS A 13 13.34 -0.54 11.30
N LEU A 14 13.31 -1.81 11.68
CA LEU A 14 14.18 -2.38 12.71
C LEU A 14 15.50 -2.95 12.16
N TRP A 15 15.49 -3.48 10.93
CA TRP A 15 16.67 -4.13 10.34
C TRP A 15 17.15 -3.46 9.07
N PHE A 16 16.28 -3.18 8.08
CA PHE A 16 16.77 -2.69 6.78
C PHE A 16 17.25 -1.23 6.82
N LEU A 17 16.52 -0.33 7.49
CA LEU A 17 16.92 1.06 7.66
C LEU A 17 18.28 1.25 8.38
N PRO A 18 18.60 0.50 9.46
CA PRO A 18 19.91 0.56 10.08
C PRO A 18 21.00 -0.23 9.34
N ALA A 19 20.66 -1.27 8.57
CA ALA A 19 21.65 -2.11 7.88
C ALA A 19 22.12 -1.58 6.52
N VAL A 20 21.35 -0.68 5.89
CA VAL A 20 21.62 -0.19 4.53
C VAL A 20 22.07 1.26 4.56
N SER A 21 23.13 1.61 3.82
CA SER A 21 23.62 2.98 3.66
C SER A 21 23.56 3.43 2.20
N GLY A 22 23.38 4.74 1.95
CA GLY A 22 23.37 5.33 0.61
C GLY A 22 21.97 5.52 0.00
N PRO A 23 21.84 5.60 -1.35
CA PRO A 23 20.59 5.95 -2.02
C PRO A 23 19.47 4.91 -1.81
N LEU A 24 19.84 3.63 -1.60
CA LEU A 24 18.88 2.60 -1.22
C LEU A 24 18.20 2.87 0.13
N ARG A 25 18.94 3.42 1.11
CA ARG A 25 18.35 3.78 2.40
C ARG A 25 17.31 4.89 2.24
N LEU A 26 17.55 5.85 1.35
CA LEU A 26 16.59 6.92 1.06
C LEU A 26 15.31 6.35 0.42
N PHE A 27 15.44 5.43 -0.53
CA PHE A 27 14.29 4.74 -1.11
C PHE A 27 13.49 3.94 -0.06
N LEU A 28 14.18 3.20 0.81
CA LEU A 28 13.54 2.44 1.90
C LEU A 28 12.91 3.34 2.97
N ALA A 29 13.45 4.55 3.17
CA ALA A 29 12.95 5.52 4.12
C ALA A 29 11.73 6.27 3.59
N TRP A 30 11.73 6.61 2.29
CA TRP A 30 10.70 7.42 1.64
C TRP A 30 9.60 6.53 1.07
N TYR A 31 9.87 5.79 0.01
CA TYR A 31 8.83 5.13 -0.80
C TYR A 31 8.39 3.74 -0.34
N PHE A 32 9.23 3.03 0.43
CA PHE A 32 8.88 1.65 0.84
C PHE A 32 7.65 1.60 1.75
N SER A 33 7.47 2.61 2.60
CA SER A 33 6.28 2.70 3.44
C SER A 33 5.02 2.86 2.61
N ASP A 34 5.08 3.65 1.53
CA ASP A 34 3.94 3.94 0.66
C ASP A 34 3.57 2.74 -0.21
N LEU A 35 4.57 1.99 -0.68
CA LEU A 35 4.38 0.68 -1.31
C LEU A 35 3.62 -0.28 -0.37
N LEU A 36 4.00 -0.35 0.90
CA LEU A 36 3.31 -1.20 1.87
C LEU A 36 1.91 -0.70 2.19
N ALA A 37 1.71 0.61 2.29
CA ALA A 37 0.40 1.20 2.52
C ALA A 37 -0.54 0.91 1.34
N GLY A 38 -0.07 0.99 0.09
CA GLY A 38 -0.84 0.60 -1.08
C GLY A 38 -1.26 -0.87 -1.06
N ALA A 39 -0.35 -1.76 -0.71
CA ALA A 39 -0.65 -3.18 -0.52
C ALA A 39 -1.66 -3.42 0.61
N LEU A 40 -1.56 -2.66 1.71
CA LEU A 40 -2.44 -2.78 2.87
C LEU A 40 -3.84 -2.23 2.60
N LEU A 41 -3.96 -1.13 1.86
CA LEU A 41 -5.24 -0.59 1.41
C LEU A 41 -6.00 -1.60 0.55
N LEU A 42 -5.31 -2.26 -0.38
CA LEU A 42 -5.91 -3.32 -1.20
C LEU A 42 -6.38 -4.50 -0.33
N ALA A 43 -5.52 -4.95 0.59
CA ALA A 43 -5.87 -6.03 1.51
C ALA A 43 -7.04 -5.70 2.44
N LEU A 44 -7.15 -4.44 2.85
CA LEU A 44 -8.22 -3.97 3.72
C LEU A 44 -9.55 -3.88 2.96
N VAL A 45 -9.56 -3.39 1.72
CA VAL A 45 -10.79 -3.36 0.92
C VAL A 45 -11.26 -4.76 0.57
N GLU A 46 -10.37 -5.69 0.23
CA GLU A 46 -10.72 -7.09 -0.01
C GLU A 46 -11.27 -7.77 1.25
N LEU A 47 -10.68 -7.50 2.42
CA LEU A 47 -11.20 -7.98 3.70
C LEU A 47 -12.60 -7.42 3.99
N LEU A 48 -12.82 -6.13 3.76
CA LEU A 48 -14.13 -5.49 3.94
C LEU A 48 -15.18 -6.06 2.99
N LEU A 49 -14.82 -6.31 1.74
CA LEU A 49 -15.70 -6.94 0.76
C LEU A 49 -16.03 -8.38 1.18
N ALA A 50 -15.05 -9.15 1.65
CA ALA A 50 -15.27 -10.49 2.18
C ALA A 50 -16.19 -10.49 3.41
N LEU A 51 -16.00 -9.57 4.35
CA LEU A 51 -16.87 -9.39 5.52
C LEU A 51 -18.30 -8.97 5.11
N GLY A 52 -18.41 -8.12 4.10
CA GLY A 52 -19.68 -7.71 3.50
C GLY A 52 -20.33 -8.76 2.60
N ARG A 53 -19.68 -9.91 2.36
CA ARG A 53 -20.07 -10.93 1.38
C ARG A 53 -20.28 -10.37 -0.04
N VAL A 54 -19.54 -9.32 -0.37
CA VAL A 54 -19.53 -8.69 -1.69
C VAL A 54 -18.40 -9.31 -2.51
N SER A 55 -18.59 -9.41 -3.83
CA SER A 55 -17.58 -9.94 -4.74
C SER A 55 -16.26 -9.15 -4.65
N PRO A 56 -15.11 -9.85 -4.64
CA PRO A 56 -13.78 -9.22 -4.61
C PRO A 56 -13.51 -8.40 -5.88
N ILE A 57 -12.57 -7.45 -5.81
CA ILE A 57 -12.21 -6.59 -6.94
C ILE A 57 -11.40 -7.40 -7.94
N ARG A 58 -12.08 -7.88 -9.00
CA ARG A 58 -11.42 -8.65 -10.06
C ARG A 58 -10.75 -7.79 -11.11
N SER A 59 -11.19 -6.56 -11.30
CA SER A 59 -10.66 -5.66 -12.32
C SER A 59 -9.46 -4.87 -11.80
N VAL A 60 -8.30 -5.08 -12.45
CA VAL A 60 -7.08 -4.29 -12.24
C VAL A 60 -7.33 -2.77 -12.32
N PRO A 61 -8.09 -2.24 -13.30
CA PRO A 61 -8.36 -0.81 -13.33
C PRO A 61 -9.24 -0.31 -12.18
N ALA A 62 -10.14 -1.14 -11.62
CA ALA A 62 -10.92 -0.74 -10.46
C ALA A 62 -10.06 -0.72 -9.19
N ALA A 63 -9.17 -1.69 -9.02
CA ALA A 63 -8.20 -1.68 -7.93
C ALA A 63 -7.25 -0.49 -8.04
N ALA A 64 -6.76 -0.18 -9.24
CA ALA A 64 -5.94 0.99 -9.50
C ALA A 64 -6.69 2.30 -9.19
N GLY A 65 -7.95 2.43 -9.64
CA GLY A 65 -8.79 3.59 -9.33
C GLY A 65 -9.04 3.77 -7.83
N TYR A 66 -9.30 2.67 -7.11
CA TYR A 66 -9.44 2.69 -5.65
C TYR A 66 -8.15 3.16 -4.96
N LEU A 67 -7.00 2.59 -5.35
CA LEU A 67 -5.70 2.96 -4.79
C LEU A 67 -5.34 4.41 -5.08
N LEU A 68 -5.64 4.92 -6.28
CA LEU A 68 -5.43 6.32 -6.62
C LEU A 68 -6.32 7.23 -5.79
N ALA A 69 -7.60 6.90 -5.60
CA ALA A 69 -8.51 7.69 -4.77
C ALA A 69 -8.06 7.71 -3.29
N CYS A 70 -7.66 6.56 -2.75
CA CYS A 70 -7.13 6.46 -1.40
C CYS A 70 -5.77 7.17 -1.25
N GLY A 71 -4.86 7.00 -2.20
CA GLY A 71 -3.57 7.69 -2.21
C GLY A 71 -3.74 9.21 -2.28
N LEU A 72 -4.65 9.69 -3.13
CA LEU A 72 -4.98 11.12 -3.21
C LEU A 72 -5.56 11.64 -1.90
N PHE A 73 -6.44 10.87 -1.25
CA PHE A 73 -6.96 11.23 0.08
C PHE A 73 -5.85 11.26 1.14
N LEU A 74 -4.94 10.30 1.13
CA LEU A 74 -3.81 10.23 2.05
C LEU A 74 -2.79 11.35 1.84
N GLU A 75 -2.64 11.86 0.62
CA GLU A 75 -1.83 13.04 0.32
C GLU A 75 -2.55 14.34 0.72
N LEU A 76 -3.84 14.46 0.42
CA LEU A 76 -4.63 15.66 0.71
C LEU A 76 -4.91 15.85 2.20
N ALA A 77 -5.14 14.77 2.95
CA ALA A 77 -5.48 14.85 4.37
C ALA A 77 -4.36 15.55 5.18
N PRO A 78 -3.06 15.22 5.03
CA PRO A 78 -1.96 15.95 5.64
C PRO A 78 -1.93 17.44 5.31
N LEU A 79 -2.29 17.86 4.10
CA LEU A 79 -2.34 19.30 3.76
C LEU A 79 -3.36 20.06 4.62
N LEU A 80 -4.46 19.41 5.02
CA LEU A 80 -5.48 20.02 5.88
C LEU A 80 -4.98 20.21 7.33
N TYR A 81 -4.07 19.35 7.80
CA TYR A 81 -3.56 19.40 9.18
C TYR A 81 -2.18 20.05 9.31
N LYS A 82 -1.39 20.05 8.22
CA LYS A 82 -0.01 20.53 8.19
C LYS A 82 0.26 21.26 6.86
N PRO A 83 0.19 22.61 6.85
CA PRO A 83 0.34 23.41 5.63
C PRO A 83 1.71 23.31 4.96
N SER A 84 2.72 22.77 5.66
CA SER A 84 4.06 22.51 5.11
C SER A 84 4.18 21.14 4.43
N SER A 85 3.11 20.34 4.39
CA SER A 85 3.08 19.09 3.65
C SER A 85 3.07 19.39 2.15
N VAL A 86 4.05 18.85 1.44
CA VAL A 86 4.12 18.92 -0.02
C VAL A 86 3.46 17.65 -0.56
N CYS A 87 2.54 17.82 -1.50
CA CYS A 87 1.92 16.70 -2.20
C CYS A 87 2.93 16.17 -3.22
N ASP A 88 3.47 14.97 -3.00
CA ASP A 88 4.40 14.32 -3.94
C ASP A 88 3.64 13.32 -4.83
N PRO A 89 3.52 13.56 -6.15
CA PRO A 89 2.86 12.62 -7.06
C PRO A 89 3.57 11.25 -7.14
N TRP A 90 4.84 11.15 -6.72
CA TRP A 90 5.54 9.87 -6.66
C TRP A 90 4.98 8.94 -5.57
N ASP A 91 4.39 9.48 -4.52
CA ASP A 91 3.79 8.69 -3.44
C ASP A 91 2.52 7.99 -3.95
N LEU A 92 1.75 8.66 -4.81
CA LEU A 92 0.64 8.05 -5.56
C LEU A 92 1.09 6.84 -6.40
N LEU A 93 2.23 6.96 -7.08
CA LEU A 93 2.79 5.87 -7.87
C LEU A 93 3.31 4.74 -6.99
N ALA A 94 3.85 5.04 -5.81
CA ALA A 94 4.27 4.05 -4.84
C ALA A 94 3.08 3.27 -4.28
N TYR A 95 1.98 3.94 -3.89
CA TYR A 95 0.74 3.28 -3.46
C TYR A 95 0.18 2.36 -4.56
N LEU A 96 0.16 2.84 -5.81
CA LEU A 96 -0.34 2.08 -6.95
C LEU A 96 0.55 0.86 -7.24
N ALA A 97 1.87 1.03 -7.26
CA ALA A 97 2.81 -0.07 -7.44
C ALA A 97 2.66 -1.12 -6.33
N GLY A 98 2.50 -0.69 -5.08
CA GLY A 98 2.36 -1.56 -3.93
C GLY A 98 1.10 -2.42 -4.00
N GLY A 99 -0.03 -1.80 -4.30
CA GLY A 99 -1.29 -2.52 -4.47
C GLY A 99 -1.29 -3.43 -5.69
N LEU A 100 -0.74 -3.00 -6.83
CA LEU A 100 -0.64 -3.86 -8.03
C LEU A 100 0.26 -5.07 -7.82
N LEU A 101 1.35 -4.93 -7.04
CA LEU A 101 2.20 -6.05 -6.63
C LEU A 101 1.49 -7.01 -5.67
N ALA A 102 0.61 -6.51 -4.81
CA ALA A 102 -0.18 -7.31 -3.87
C ALA A 102 -1.36 -8.06 -4.53
N LEU A 103 -1.93 -7.50 -5.59
CA LEU A 103 -3.09 -8.02 -6.32
C LEU A 103 -2.94 -9.48 -6.79
N PRO A 104 -1.83 -9.93 -7.42
CA PRO A 104 -1.66 -11.34 -7.78
C PRO A 104 -1.51 -12.24 -6.55
N LEU A 105 -0.94 -11.73 -5.45
CA LEU A 105 -0.76 -12.49 -4.21
C LEU A 105 -2.10 -12.71 -3.51
N GLU A 106 -2.99 -11.71 -3.52
CA GLU A 106 -4.36 -11.85 -3.00
C GLU A 106 -5.21 -12.78 -3.84
N ARG A 107 -5.12 -12.70 -5.17
CA ARG A 107 -5.80 -13.64 -6.06
C ARG A 107 -5.41 -15.09 -5.76
N ARG A 108 -4.14 -15.35 -5.45
CA ARG A 108 -3.68 -16.69 -5.04
C ARG A 108 -4.26 -17.12 -3.70
N LEU A 109 -4.27 -16.23 -2.71
CA LEU A 109 -4.78 -16.55 -1.38
C LEU A 109 -6.31 -16.81 -1.39
N LEU A 110 -7.06 -16.01 -2.14
CA LEU A 110 -8.51 -16.20 -2.31
C LEU A 110 -8.83 -17.46 -3.11
N SER A 111 -8.01 -17.82 -4.10
CA SER A 111 -8.16 -19.06 -4.87
C SER A 111 -7.92 -20.34 -4.05
N HIS A 112 -7.21 -20.26 -2.92
CA HIS A 112 -6.97 -21.39 -2.01
C HIS A 112 -8.02 -21.52 -0.89
N SER A 113 -8.92 -20.53 -0.76
CA SER A 113 -9.93 -20.48 0.29
C SER A 113 -11.34 -20.86 -0.19
N ILE A 114 -11.48 -21.31 -1.44
CA ILE A 114 -12.70 -21.84 -2.07
C ILE A 114 -12.46 -23.33 -2.34
#